data_AF-A0A7S9CUN0-F1
#
_entry.id   AF-A0A7S9CUN0-F1
#
_cell.length_a   1.000
_cell.length_b   1.000
_cell.length_c   1.000
_cell.angle_alpha   90.00
_cell.angle_beta   90.00
_cell.angle_gamma   90.00
#
_symmetry.space_group_name_H-M   'P 1'
#
loop_
_entity.id
_entity.type
_entity.pdbx_description
1 polymer ?
#
loop_
_entity_poly.entity_id
_entity_poly.type
_entity_poly.pdbx_seq_one_letter_code
_entity_poly.pdbx_strand_id
1 'polypeptide(L)'
;MQMQRIVLSVAIAIGGVAAAMPASSQEYRGTWEQQMACTPDVMRLCSDQIPDTNRIVACLRQNTALLGHACRAVFESNASAQQPQMQGRAPQPPMQQRPRANQPIQPAPVAPPRPSVDDDDDN
;
A
#
# COMPACT_ATOMS: atom_id res chain seq x y z
N MET A 1 49.71 2.77 -18.07
CA MET A 1 49.88 2.01 -16.81
C MET A 1 49.81 2.99 -15.63
N GLN A 2 48.72 3.68 -15.24
CA GLN A 2 47.32 3.33 -14.96
C GLN A 2 47.12 2.13 -14.02
N MET A 3 47.64 2.20 -12.78
CA MET A 3 47.15 1.30 -11.72
C MET A 3 47.24 1.84 -10.28
N GLN A 4 48.04 2.88 -9.98
CA GLN A 4 48.35 3.21 -8.58
C GLN A 4 47.52 4.31 -7.91
N ARG A 5 46.47 4.86 -8.56
CA ARG A 5 45.68 5.98 -7.99
C ARG A 5 44.30 5.57 -7.45
N ILE A 6 44.02 4.26 -7.37
CA ILE A 6 42.72 3.74 -6.87
C ILE A 6 42.70 3.60 -5.34
N VAL A 7 43.83 3.86 -4.66
CA VAL A 7 43.91 3.89 -3.20
C VAL A 7 43.82 5.35 -2.76
N LEU A 8 42.85 5.70 -1.90
CA LEU A 8 42.44 7.04 -1.43
C LEU A 8 41.30 7.63 -2.28
N SER A 9 40.02 7.39 -1.96
CA SER A 9 39.42 7.98 -0.76
C SER A 9 38.01 7.43 -0.56
N VAL A 10 37.87 6.59 0.46
CA VAL A 10 36.59 6.24 1.09
C VAL A 10 36.21 7.41 1.99
N ALA A 11 35.17 8.16 1.63
CA ALA A 11 34.53 9.12 2.52
C ALA A 11 33.09 8.65 2.77
N ILE A 12 32.93 7.84 3.82
CA ILE A 12 31.64 7.44 4.37
C ILE A 12 31.12 8.63 5.17
N ALA A 13 30.13 9.36 4.64
CA ALA A 13 29.36 10.33 5.40
C ALA A 13 28.11 9.64 5.96
N ILE A 14 28.10 9.48 7.28
CA ILE A 14 27.00 8.98 8.10
C ILE A 14 26.02 10.14 8.31
N GLY A 15 24.73 9.96 7.98
CA GLY A 15 23.70 10.91 8.42
C GLY A 15 22.37 10.79 7.69
N GLY A 16 21.37 10.16 8.34
CA GLY A 16 19.97 10.28 7.98
C GLY A 16 19.26 8.94 7.76
N VAL A 17 18.96 8.19 8.83
CA VAL A 17 17.98 7.10 8.76
C VAL A 17 16.58 7.72 8.69
N ALA A 18 16.14 8.08 7.48
CA ALA A 18 14.73 8.26 7.22
C ALA A 18 14.09 6.87 7.26
N ALA A 19 13.27 6.60 8.28
CA ALA A 19 12.43 5.41 8.33
C ALA A 19 11.43 5.47 7.15
N ALA A 20 11.81 4.88 6.02
CA ALA A 20 10.91 4.64 4.92
C ALA A 20 9.85 3.65 5.42
N MET A 21 8.64 4.15 5.69
CA MET A 21 7.49 3.28 5.91
C MET A 21 7.32 2.44 4.64
N PRO A 22 7.31 1.09 4.72
CA PRO A 22 6.98 0.29 3.55
C PRO A 22 5.52 0.58 3.23
N ALA A 23 5.27 1.37 2.19
CA ALA A 23 3.98 1.35 1.52
C ALA A 23 3.85 -0.05 0.95
N SER A 24 3.11 -0.92 1.65
CA SER A 24 2.79 -2.26 1.16
C SER A 24 1.89 -2.10 -0.07
N SER A 25 2.52 -2.03 -1.24
CA SER A 25 1.85 -2.32 -2.50
C SER A 25 1.49 -3.80 -2.47
N GLN A 26 0.34 -4.13 -1.87
CA GLN A 26 -0.25 -5.43 -2.13
C GLN A 26 -0.51 -5.50 -3.63
N GLU A 27 0.29 -6.28 -4.34
CA GLU A 27 0.05 -6.63 -5.73
C GLU A 27 -1.22 -7.47 -5.78
N TYR A 28 -2.34 -6.76 -5.84
CA TYR A 28 -3.66 -7.34 -5.88
C TYR A 28 -3.82 -8.05 -7.22
N ARG A 29 -3.53 -9.36 -7.24
CA ARG A 29 -3.71 -10.24 -8.41
C ARG A 29 -5.17 -10.70 -8.60
N GLY A 30 -6.10 -10.08 -7.86
CA GLY A 30 -7.51 -10.43 -7.83
C GLY A 30 -7.84 -11.58 -6.87
N THR A 31 -9.13 -11.79 -6.64
CA THR A 31 -9.65 -12.93 -5.88
C THR A 31 -9.53 -14.24 -6.68
N TRP A 32 -9.66 -15.37 -6.00
CA TRP A 32 -9.72 -16.68 -6.65
C TRP A 32 -10.84 -16.76 -7.70
N GLU A 33 -12.01 -16.19 -7.42
CA GLU A 33 -13.13 -16.13 -8.36
C GLU A 33 -12.78 -15.34 -9.62
N GLN A 34 -12.07 -14.22 -9.47
CA GLN A 34 -11.61 -13.40 -10.59
C GLN A 34 -10.60 -14.15 -11.47
N GLN A 35 -9.69 -14.92 -10.86
CA GLN A 35 -8.74 -15.75 -11.59
C GLN A 35 -9.45 -16.85 -12.37
N MET A 36 -10.42 -17.54 -11.76
CA MET A 36 -11.22 -18.57 -12.44
C MET A 36 -12.00 -18.00 -13.63
N ALA A 37 -12.56 -16.79 -13.50
CA ALA A 37 -13.26 -16.12 -14.60
C ALA A 37 -12.34 -15.85 -15.81
N CYS A 38 -11.03 -15.64 -15.56
CA CYS A 38 -10.03 -15.36 -16.59
C CYS A 38 -9.28 -16.60 -17.09
N THR A 39 -9.31 -17.73 -16.38
CA THR A 39 -8.67 -18.99 -16.79
C THR A 39 -8.91 -19.39 -18.25
N PRO A 40 -10.15 -19.42 -18.79
CA PRO A 40 -10.37 -19.84 -20.18
C PRO A 40 -9.72 -18.88 -21.20
N ASP A 41 -9.66 -17.58 -20.88
CA ASP A 41 -9.01 -16.58 -21.74
C ASP A 41 -7.49 -16.65 -21.63
N VAL A 42 -6.94 -16.92 -20.44
CA VAL A 42 -5.50 -17.14 -20.26
C VAL A 42 -5.03 -18.32 -21.09
N MET A 43 -5.72 -19.45 -21.01
CA MET A 43 -5.33 -20.66 -21.73
C MET A 43 -5.42 -20.50 -23.26
N ARG A 44 -6.35 -19.68 -23.75
CA ARG A 44 -6.58 -19.46 -25.18
C ARG A 44 -5.68 -18.37 -25.77
N LEU A 45 -5.43 -17.28 -25.04
CA LEU A 45 -4.76 -16.08 -25.54
C LEU A 45 -3.35 -15.89 -25.00
N CYS A 46 -3.08 -16.35 -23.78
CA CYS A 46 -1.88 -15.98 -23.01
C CYS A 46 -1.14 -17.19 -22.41
N SER A 47 -1.30 -18.39 -22.99
CA SER A 47 -0.74 -19.64 -22.45
C SER A 47 0.79 -19.63 -22.39
N ASP A 48 1.45 -18.94 -23.31
CA ASP A 48 2.91 -18.73 -23.32
C ASP A 48 3.42 -17.97 -22.09
N GLN A 49 2.56 -17.19 -21.43
CA GLN A 49 2.94 -16.42 -20.26
C GLN A 49 2.88 -17.20 -18.94
N ILE A 50 2.37 -18.43 -18.94
CA ILE A 50 2.34 -19.28 -17.75
C ILE A 50 3.78 -19.72 -17.41
N PRO A 51 4.23 -19.63 -16.15
CA PRO A 51 3.47 -19.37 -14.92
C PRO A 51 3.51 -17.92 -14.41
N ASP A 52 4.05 -16.96 -15.19
CA ASP A 52 4.28 -15.60 -14.71
C ASP A 52 2.98 -14.77 -14.69
N THR A 53 2.44 -14.56 -13.48
CA THR A 53 1.16 -13.87 -13.32
C THR A 53 1.20 -12.42 -13.78
N ASN A 54 2.33 -11.72 -13.64
CA ASN A 54 2.44 -10.33 -14.09
C ASN A 54 2.38 -10.24 -15.61
N ARG A 55 3.06 -11.16 -16.31
CA ARG A 55 3.00 -11.29 -17.76
C ARG A 55 1.62 -11.71 -18.25
N ILE A 56 0.95 -12.62 -17.54
CA ILE A 56 -0.44 -13.00 -17.84
C ILE A 56 -1.37 -11.78 -17.74
N VAL A 57 -1.32 -11.02 -16.64
CA VAL A 57 -2.15 -9.81 -16.47
C VAL A 57 -1.86 -8.78 -17.56
N ALA A 58 -0.59 -8.59 -17.93
CA ALA A 58 -0.22 -7.71 -19.03
C ALA A 58 -0.78 -8.18 -20.38
N CYS A 59 -0.72 -9.49 -20.66
CA CYS A 59 -1.27 -10.08 -21.88
C CYS A 59 -2.79 -9.95 -21.94
N LEU A 60 -3.49 -10.21 -20.83
CA LEU A 60 -4.95 -10.02 -20.75
C LEU A 60 -5.34 -8.56 -20.97
N ARG A 61 -4.60 -7.60 -20.39
CA ARG A 61 -4.83 -6.16 -20.61
C ARG A 61 -4.66 -5.76 -22.08
N GLN A 62 -3.67 -6.31 -22.77
CA GLN A 62 -3.46 -6.07 -24.21
C GLN A 62 -4.57 -6.68 -25.07
N ASN A 63 -5.15 -7.78 -24.63
CA ASN A 63 -6.19 -8.52 -25.35
C ASN A 63 -7.61 -8.26 -24.82
N THR A 64 -7.85 -7.15 -24.13
CA THR A 64 -9.13 -6.85 -23.47
C THR A 64 -10.35 -6.98 -24.40
N ALA A 65 -10.20 -6.62 -25.68
CA ALA A 65 -11.26 -6.74 -26.69
C ALA A 65 -11.61 -8.19 -27.08
N LEU A 66 -10.68 -9.12 -26.87
CA LEU A 66 -10.83 -10.55 -27.18
C LEU A 66 -11.21 -11.38 -25.95
N LEU A 67 -11.25 -10.78 -24.76
CA LEU A 67 -11.66 -11.45 -23.52
C LEU A 67 -13.15 -11.78 -23.52
N GLY A 68 -13.48 -12.90 -22.89
CA GLY A 68 -14.86 -13.24 -22.55
C GLY A 68 -15.48 -12.19 -21.63
N HIS A 69 -16.82 -12.17 -21.60
CA HIS A 69 -17.58 -11.22 -20.78
C HIS A 69 -17.19 -11.28 -19.30
N ALA A 70 -17.01 -12.50 -18.75
CA ALA A 70 -16.66 -12.70 -17.35
C ALA A 70 -15.29 -12.09 -17.00
N CYS A 71 -14.23 -12.40 -17.76
CA CYS A 71 -12.90 -11.88 -17.48
C CYS A 71 -12.81 -10.36 -17.70
N ARG A 72 -13.49 -9.83 -18.74
CA ARG A 72 -13.55 -8.38 -18.97
C ARG A 72 -14.21 -7.62 -17.82
N ALA A 73 -15.30 -8.15 -17.26
CA ALA A 73 -15.95 -7.56 -16.10
C ALA A 73 -15.02 -7.46 -14.87
N VAL A 74 -14.07 -8.39 -14.70
CA VAL A 74 -13.03 -8.33 -13.65
C VAL A 74 -12.17 -7.08 -13.82
N PHE A 75 -11.69 -6.81 -15.03
CA PHE A 75 -10.86 -5.64 -15.32
C PHE A 75 -11.62 -4.32 -15.17
N GLU A 76 -12.89 -4.27 -15.57
CA GLU A 76 -13.76 -3.10 -15.41
C GLU A 76 -14.06 -2.80 -13.92
N SER A 77 -14.36 -3.85 -13.14
CA SER A 77 -14.60 -3.74 -11.69
C SER A 77 -13.35 -3.25 -10.95
N ASN A 78 -12.18 -3.78 -11.32
CA ASN A 78 -10.92 -3.42 -10.68
C ASN A 78 -10.45 -2.00 -11.05
N ALA A 79 -10.66 -1.57 -12.29
CA ALA A 79 -10.40 -0.18 -12.71
C ALA A 79 -11.23 0.83 -11.91
N SER A 80 -12.45 0.46 -11.53
CA SER A 80 -13.34 1.27 -10.69
C SER A 80 -12.85 1.32 -9.23
N ALA A 81 -12.32 0.20 -8.71
CA ALA A 81 -11.77 0.10 -7.37
C ALA A 81 -10.39 0.78 -7.21
N GLN A 82 -9.59 0.83 -8.29
CA GLN A 82 -8.29 1.52 -8.31
C GLN A 82 -8.40 3.03 -8.53
N GLN A 83 -9.60 3.60 -8.69
CA GLN A 83 -9.73 5.05 -8.61
C GLN A 83 -9.21 5.48 -7.24
N PRO A 84 -8.05 6.16 -7.17
CA PRO A 84 -7.54 6.60 -5.90
C PRO A 84 -8.60 7.52 -5.35
N GLN A 85 -8.89 7.33 -4.08
CA GLN A 85 -9.69 8.17 -3.21
C GLN A 85 -9.24 9.65 -3.36
N MET A 86 -9.60 10.30 -4.45
CA MET A 86 -9.75 11.75 -4.55
C MET A 86 -11.04 12.19 -3.85
N GLN A 87 -11.82 11.23 -3.34
CA GLN A 87 -12.82 11.44 -2.31
C GLN A 87 -12.15 11.64 -0.94
N GLY A 88 -11.44 12.77 -0.79
CA GLY A 88 -10.74 13.08 0.48
C GLY A 88 -10.06 14.45 0.55
N ARG A 89 -9.98 15.22 -0.54
CA ARG A 89 -9.80 16.68 -0.45
C ARG A 89 -11.09 17.34 -0.88
N ALA A 90 -12.03 17.48 0.05
CA ALA A 90 -13.03 18.52 -0.06
C ALA A 90 -12.29 19.86 -0.35
N PRO A 91 -12.81 20.73 -1.23
CA PRO A 91 -12.32 22.10 -1.31
C PRO A 91 -12.37 22.67 0.10
N GLN A 92 -11.23 23.00 0.69
CA GLN A 92 -11.22 23.63 2.02
C GLN A 92 -11.92 24.98 1.85
N PRO A 93 -13.08 25.22 2.50
CA PRO A 93 -13.60 26.58 2.58
C PRO A 93 -12.53 27.45 3.25
N PRO A 94 -12.36 28.72 2.84
CA PRO A 94 -11.32 29.57 3.40
C PRO A 94 -11.49 29.57 4.91
N MET A 95 -10.42 29.19 5.62
CA MET A 95 -10.35 29.22 7.07
C MET A 95 -10.66 30.65 7.54
N GLN A 96 -11.92 30.93 7.85
CA GLN A 96 -12.29 32.10 8.62
C GLN A 96 -11.74 31.85 10.03
N GLN A 97 -10.59 32.46 10.29
CA GLN A 97 -9.90 32.45 11.58
C GLN A 97 -10.90 32.81 12.67
N ARG A 98 -11.29 31.82 13.46
CA ARG A 98 -12.17 32.05 14.61
C ARG A 98 -11.31 32.73 15.69
N PRO A 99 -11.63 33.95 16.15
CA PRO A 99 -10.87 34.59 17.22
C PRO A 99 -10.90 33.69 18.45
N ARG A 100 -9.74 33.34 18.99
CA ARG A 100 -9.62 32.50 20.20
C ARG A 100 -10.10 33.30 21.41
N ALA A 101 -11.38 33.25 21.70
CA ALA A 101 -11.92 33.71 22.97
C ALA A 101 -11.63 32.66 24.05
N ASN A 102 -10.68 33.00 24.93
CA ASN A 102 -10.55 32.59 26.33
C ASN A 102 -11.16 31.23 26.73
N GLN A 103 -10.36 30.16 26.73
CA GLN A 103 -10.69 28.93 27.48
C GLN A 103 -9.89 28.90 28.79
N PRO A 104 -10.55 28.81 29.97
CA PRO A 104 -9.87 28.64 31.24
C PRO A 104 -9.25 27.24 31.35
N ILE A 105 -8.03 27.20 31.87
CA ILE A 105 -7.24 25.98 32.09
C ILE A 105 -7.90 25.20 33.22
N GLN A 106 -8.46 24.02 32.91
CA GLN A 106 -8.95 23.09 33.94
C GLN A 106 -7.83 22.10 34.27
N PRO A 107 -7.42 21.93 35.55
CA PRO A 107 -6.43 20.93 35.91
C PRO A 107 -7.01 19.52 35.78
N ALA A 108 -6.19 18.60 35.26
CA ALA A 108 -6.57 17.22 35.00
C ALA A 108 -6.89 16.44 36.30
N PRO A 109 -7.87 15.52 36.29
CA PRO A 109 -8.17 14.69 37.45
C PRO A 109 -7.06 13.67 37.71
N VAL A 110 -6.72 13.49 39.00
CA VAL A 110 -5.69 12.56 39.47
C VAL A 110 -6.20 11.12 39.31
N ALA A 111 -5.46 10.28 38.60
CA ALA A 111 -5.79 8.87 38.42
C ALA A 111 -5.59 8.08 39.73
N PRO A 112 -6.45 7.09 40.04
CA PRO A 112 -6.29 6.24 41.23
C PRO A 112 -5.06 5.32 41.10
N PRO A 113 -4.47 4.88 42.23
CA PRO A 113 -3.33 3.98 42.23
C PRO A 113 -3.70 2.60 41.68
N ARG A 114 -2.77 2.02 40.92
CA ARG A 114 -2.90 0.70 40.31
C ARG A 114 -2.76 -0.38 41.39
N PRO A 115 -3.57 -1.45 41.40
CA PRO A 115 -3.35 -2.57 42.32
C PRO A 115 -2.06 -3.29 41.95
N SER A 116 -1.25 -3.63 42.95
CA SER A 116 -0.13 -4.54 42.82
C SER A 116 -0.67 -5.92 42.44
N VAL A 117 -0.08 -6.56 41.44
CA VAL A 117 -0.32 -7.97 41.14
C VAL A 117 0.55 -8.77 42.10
N ASP A 118 -0.08 -9.52 43.01
CA ASP A 118 0.61 -10.51 43.82
C ASP A 118 0.96 -11.72 42.92
N ASP A 119 2.26 -11.95 42.73
CA ASP A 119 2.82 -13.21 42.22
C ASP A 119 2.77 -14.23 43.36
N ASP A 120 1.80 -15.16 43.34
CA ASP A 120 1.82 -16.36 44.18
C ASP A 120 1.87 -17.63 43.32
N ASP A 121 3.08 -18.18 43.35
CA ASP A 121 3.56 -19.52 43.02
C ASP A 121 2.86 -20.57 43.91
N ASP A 122 2.22 -21.62 43.33
CA ASP A 122 2.16 -22.95 43.96
C ASP A 122 1.75 -24.06 42.97
N ASN A 123 2.75 -24.88 42.61
CA ASN A 123 2.78 -26.34 42.41
C ASN A 123 1.68 -27.07 41.59
#